data_AF-A0A382QZ63-F1
#
_entry.id   AF-A0A382QZ63-F1
#
_cell.length_a   1.000
_cell.length_b   1.000
_cell.length_c   1.000
_cell.angle_alpha   90.00
_cell.angle_beta   90.00
_cell.angle_gamma   90.00
#
_symmetry.space_group_name_H-M   'P 1'
#
loop_
_entity.id
_entity.type
_entity.pdbx_description
1 polymer ?
#
loop_
_entity_poly.entity_id
_entity_poly.type
_entity_poly.pdbx_seq_one_letter_code
_entity_poly.pdbx_strand_id
1 'polypeptide(L)' 'MIVEKNHLFAVECQVKMSAECPQIGKYCDTEEEAKEWVEEEGWIFSGEGYICLKCNEQILRNISKIKPLINS' A
#
# COMPACT_ATOMS: atom_id res chain seq x y z
N MET A 1 -0.13 -6.21 4.74
CA MET A 1 -0.14 -7.54 5.41
C MET A 1 -0.08 -8.61 4.34
N ILE A 2 0.42 -9.81 4.64
CA ILE A 2 0.37 -10.93 3.69
C ILE A 2 -0.99 -11.61 3.80
N VAL A 3 -1.58 -11.94 2.65
CA VAL A 3 -2.83 -12.68 2.51
C VAL A 3 -2.53 -13.99 1.80
N GLU A 4 -2.99 -15.10 2.38
CA GLU A 4 -2.89 -16.42 1.77
C GLU A 4 -4.26 -16.84 1.21
N LYS A 5 -4.27 -17.39 -0.02
CA LYS A 5 -5.45 -18.01 -0.63
C LYS A 5 -5.03 -19.14 -1.55
N ASN A 6 -5.56 -20.34 -1.34
CA ASN A 6 -5.26 -21.52 -2.16
C ASN A 6 -3.74 -21.78 -2.30
N HIS A 7 -2.98 -21.63 -1.21
CA HIS A 7 -1.51 -21.75 -1.17
C HIS A 7 -0.75 -20.70 -1.99
N LEU A 8 -1.41 -19.62 -2.39
CA LEU A 8 -0.78 -18.46 -3.00
C LEU A 8 -0.77 -17.29 -2.01
N PHE A 9 0.23 -16.44 -2.13
CA PHE A 9 0.47 -15.30 -1.24
C PHE A 9 0.35 -13.99 -2.00
N ALA A 10 -0.28 -12.99 -1.40
CA ALA A 10 -0.35 -11.64 -1.94
C ALA A 10 -0.13 -10.62 -0.82
N VAL A 11 0.30 -9.41 -1.17
CA VAL A 11 0.36 -8.30 -0.22
C VAL A 11 -0.93 -7.50 -0.29
N GLU A 12 -1.61 -7.37 0.84
CA GLU A 12 -2.72 -6.43 1.02
C GLU A 12 -2.18 -5.02 1.31
N CYS A 13 -2.74 -4.05 0.59
CA CYS A 13 -2.48 -2.63 0.82
C CYS A 13 -2.97 -2.25 2.22
N GLN A 14 -2.08 -1.66 3.01
CA GLN A 14 -2.35 -1.33 4.41
C GLN A 14 -3.54 -0.37 4.59
N VAL A 15 -3.84 0.45 3.57
CA VAL A 15 -4.93 1.43 3.63
C VAL A 15 -5.80 1.38 2.38
N LYS A 16 -7.07 1.77 2.56
CA LYS A 16 -8.03 1.95 1.46
C LYS A 16 -8.48 3.41 1.39
N MET A 17 -7.58 4.28 0.90
CA MET A 17 -7.85 5.71 0.77
C MET A 17 -8.18 6.16 -0.66
N SER A 18 -7.76 5.38 -1.67
CA SER A 18 -8.10 5.62 -3.07
C SER A 18 -9.18 4.66 -3.55
N ALA A 19 -10.11 5.14 -4.37
CA ALA A 19 -11.06 4.30 -5.09
C ALA A 19 -10.38 3.37 -6.10
N GLU A 20 -9.18 3.75 -6.57
CA GLU A 20 -8.33 2.98 -7.47
C GLU A 20 -7.33 2.08 -6.73
N CYS A 21 -7.49 1.89 -5.41
CA CYS A 21 -6.65 0.96 -4.68
C CYS A 21 -6.95 -0.48 -5.15
N PRO A 22 -5.93 -1.26 -5.58
CA PRO A 22 -6.13 -2.67 -5.95
C PRO A 22 -6.56 -3.52 -4.74
N GLN A 23 -6.37 -3.01 -3.52
CA GLN A 23 -6.58 -3.65 -2.22
C GLN A 23 -5.64 -4.84 -1.98
N ILE A 24 -5.54 -5.76 -2.93
CA ILE A 24 -4.65 -6.93 -2.91
C ILE A 24 -3.74 -6.86 -4.13
N GLY A 25 -2.45 -7.12 -3.92
CA GLY A 25 -1.47 -7.25 -4.99
C GLY A 25 -1.62 -8.55 -5.79
N LYS A 26 -0.60 -8.88 -6.57
CA LYS A 26 -0.56 -10.16 -7.29
C LYS A 26 -0.44 -11.33 -6.30
N TYR A 27 -1.14 -12.43 -6.60
CA TYR A 27 -0.93 -13.71 -5.94
C TYR A 27 0.28 -14.42 -6.56
N CYS A 28 1.23 -14.81 -5.72
CA CYS A 28 2.49 -15.46 -6.06
C CYS A 28 2.62 -16.79 -5.30
N ASP A 29 3.58 -17.63 -5.68
CA ASP A 29 3.76 -18.96 -5.09
C ASP A 29 4.41 -18.88 -3.70
N THR A 30 5.14 -17.80 -3.40
CA THR A 30 5.76 -17.56 -2.10
C THR A 30 5.48 -16.15 -1.55
N GLU A 31 5.63 -15.96 -0.24
CA GLU A 31 5.54 -14.64 0.38
C GLU A 31 6.63 -13.67 -0.11
N GLU A 32 7.82 -14.20 -0.44
CA GLU A 32 8.95 -13.41 -0.90
C GLU A 32 8.68 -12.84 -2.28
N GLU A 33 8.20 -13.66 -3.22
CA GLU A 33 7.75 -13.21 -4.54
C GLU A 33 6.60 -12.19 -4.46
N ALA A 34 5.70 -12.34 -3.50
CA ALA A 34 4.61 -11.39 -3.30
C ALA A 34 5.13 -10.02 -2.81
N LYS A 35 6.20 -10.01 -2.00
CA LYS A 35 6.87 -8.78 -1.53
C LYS A 35 7.70 -8.14 -2.63
N GLU A 36 8.49 -8.93 -3.36
CA GLU A 36 9.25 -8.45 -4.52
C GLU A 36 8.32 -7.79 -5.54
N TRP A 37 7.17 -8.40 -5.83
CA TRP A 37 6.20 -7.82 -6.76
C TRP A 37 5.69 -6.44 -6.32
N VAL A 38 5.36 -6.23 -5.04
CA VAL A 38 4.91 -4.90 -4.60
C VAL A 38 6.03 -3.87 -4.60
N GLU A 39 7.28 -4.29 -4.39
CA GLU A 39 8.45 -3.42 -4.50
C GLU A 39 8.72 -3.02 -5.96
N GLU A 40 8.60 -3.95 -6.90
CA GLU A 40 8.68 -3.69 -8.34
C GLU A 40 7.56 -2.75 -8.82
N GLU A 41 6.35 -2.90 -8.29
CA GLU A 41 5.20 -2.01 -8.56
C GLU A 41 5.29 -0.67 -7.79
N GLY A 42 6.38 -0.44 -7.05
CA GLY A 42 6.65 0.82 -6.37
C GLY A 42 5.74 1.10 -5.17
N TRP A 43 5.17 0.08 -4.54
CA TRP A 43 4.44 0.26 -3.29
C TRP A 43 5.40 0.70 -2.19
N ILE A 44 4.91 1.57 -1.30
CA ILE A 44 5.73 2.19 -0.25
C ILE A 44 5.60 1.40 1.04
N PHE A 45 6.72 0.93 1.59
CA PHE A 45 6.74 0.30 2.90
C PHE A 45 6.67 1.38 4.00
N SER A 46 5.65 1.30 4.86
CA SER A 46 5.39 2.26 5.95
C SER A 46 6.15 1.94 7.24
N GLY A 47 6.81 0.77 7.32
CA GLY A 47 7.28 0.17 8.57
C GLY A 47 6.35 -0.89 9.15
N GLU A 48 5.05 -0.85 8.80
CA GLU A 48 4.03 -1.79 9.27
C GLU A 48 3.39 -2.59 8.13
N GLY A 49 3.54 -2.13 6.89
CA GLY A 49 2.98 -2.76 5.71
C GLY A 49 3.27 -1.95 4.45
N TYR A 50 2.78 -2.43 3.31
CA TYR A 50 2.93 -1.75 2.03
C TYR A 50 1.67 -0.93 1.69
N ILE A 51 1.89 0.26 1.14
CA ILE A 51 0.86 1.17 0.66
C ILE A 51 1.02 1.30 -0.85
N CYS A 52 -0.01 0.96 -1.61
CA CYS A 52 0.01 1.12 -3.06
C CYS A 52 0.16 2.59 -3.47
N LEU A 53 0.72 2.83 -4.66
CA LEU A 53 0.96 4.19 -5.17
C LEU A 53 -0.30 5.07 -5.14
N LYS A 54 -1.47 4.51 -5.51
CA LYS A 54 -2.74 5.25 -5.50
C LYS A 54 -3.17 5.71 -4.12
N CYS A 55 -2.98 4.87 -3.09
CA CYS A 55 -3.26 5.28 -1.73
C CYS A 55 -2.22 6.28 -1.21
N ASN A 56 -0.94 6.09 -1.55
CA ASN A 56 0.11 7.04 -1.18
C ASN A 56 -0.13 8.44 -1.77
N GLU A 57 -0.53 8.53 -3.05
CA GLU A 57 -0.91 9.79 -3.68
C GLU A 57 -2.05 10.50 -2.92
N GLN A 58 -3.08 9.76 -2.47
CA GLN A 58 -4.18 10.34 -1.70
C GLN A 58 -3.73 10.77 -0.30
N ILE A 59 -2.84 10.03 0.35
CA ILE A 59 -2.23 10.45 1.63
C ILE A 59 -1.52 11.79 1.44
N LEU A 60 -0.65 11.91 0.44
CA LEU A 60 0.09 13.16 0.17
C LEU A 60 -0.85 14.33 -0.16
N ARG A 61 -1.92 14.10 -0.94
CA ARG A 61 -2.96 15.10 -1.22
C ARG A 61 -3.73 15.53 0.03
N ASN A 62 -3.89 14.65 1.00
CA ASN A 62 -4.56 14.97 2.25
C ASN A 62 -3.61 15.73 3.18
N ILE A 63 -2.34 15.32 3.25
CA ILE A 63 -1.30 16.01 4.02
C ILE A 63 -1.12 17.45 3.52
N SER A 64 -1.12 17.68 2.20
CA SER A 64 -0.97 19.04 1.65
C SER A 64 -2.13 19.99 2.00
N LYS A 65 -3.28 19.45 2.41
CA LYS A 65 -4.44 20.23 2.88
C LYS A 65 -4.39 20.53 4.38
N ILE A 66 -3.49 19.88 5.12
CA ILE A 66 -3.28 20.18 6.54
C ILE A 66 -2.59 21.55 6.61
N LYS A 67 -3.36 22.58 6.96
CA LYS A 67 -2.77 23.87 7.32
C LYS A 67 -1.94 23.68 8.59
N PRO A 68 -0.67 24.12 8.62
CA PRO A 68 0.09 24.14 9.84
C PRO A 68 -0.69 24.92 10.91
N LEU A 69 -0.92 24.34 12.08
CA LEU A 69 -1.38 25.05 13.26
C LEU A 69 -0.21 25.87 13.81
N ILE A 70 0.33 26.79 13.00
CA ILE A 70 1.24 27.81 13.48
C ILE A 70 0.34 29.02 13.71
N ASN A 71 -0.03 29.19 14.97
CA ASN A 71 -0.90 30.27 15.41
C ASN A 71 -0.31 31.63 15.04
N SER A 72 -1.25 32.48 14.65
CA SER A 72 -1.21 33.93 14.49
C SER A 72 -0.65 34.67 15.70
#